data_AF-A0A6P0XI28-F1
#
_entry.id   AF-A0A6P0XI28-F1
#
_cell.length_a   1.000
_cell.length_b   1.000
_cell.length_c   1.000
_cell.angle_alpha   90.00
_cell.angle_beta   90.00
_cell.angle_gamma   90.00
#
_symmetry.space_group_name_H-M   'P 1'
#
loop_
_entity.id
_entity.type
_entity.pdbx_description
1 polymer ?
#
loop_
_entity_poly.entity_id
_entity_poly.type
_entity_poly.pdbx_seq_one_letter_code
_entity_poly.pdbx_strand_id
1 'polypeptide(L)'
;VKEQFERLGAKLNAALELNTLDAFRGVVRQGNLIALLPHSALIDVKLDPTLAIKTIGVTPTTSKVSSIKDSVWSREVVVVTTSDRIQIPPIEYFWELVKELIPQQINQTTTTTKQIAN
;
A
#
# COMPACT_ATOMS: atom_id res chain seq x y z
N VAL A 1 3.91 3.96 -10.18
CA VAL A 1 3.87 5.28 -9.51
C VAL A 1 4.09 6.41 -10.50
N LYS A 2 5.29 6.60 -11.07
CA LYS A 2 5.58 7.67 -12.05
C LYS A 2 4.55 7.74 -13.18
N GLU A 3 4.34 6.63 -13.89
CA GLU A 3 3.34 6.46 -14.95
C GLU A 3 1.89 6.80 -14.50
N GLN A 4 1.56 6.58 -13.21
CA GLN A 4 0.23 6.90 -12.67
C GLN A 4 0.08 8.38 -12.33
N PHE A 5 1.17 9.07 -11.95
CA PHE A 5 1.19 10.53 -11.87
C PHE A 5 1.06 11.16 -13.27
N GLU A 6 1.81 10.65 -14.25
CA GLU A 6 1.71 11.06 -15.66
C GLU A 6 0.28 10.86 -16.22
N ARG A 7 -0.34 9.70 -15.98
CA ARG A 7 -1.73 9.41 -16.36
C ARG A 7 -2.77 10.31 -15.68
N LEU A 8 -2.48 10.80 -14.46
CA LEU A 8 -3.32 11.76 -13.74
C LEU A 8 -3.04 13.22 -14.14
N GLY A 9 -2.14 13.47 -15.09
CA GLY A 9 -1.70 14.83 -15.46
C GLY A 9 -0.92 15.55 -14.36
N ALA A 10 -0.46 14.82 -13.34
CA ALA A 10 0.23 15.36 -12.18
C ALA A 10 1.75 15.26 -12.35
N LYS A 11 2.47 16.37 -12.14
CA LYS A 11 3.94 16.36 -12.18
C LYS A 11 4.51 15.75 -10.89
N LEU A 12 5.11 14.57 -11.00
CA LEU A 12 5.89 13.97 -9.91
C LEU A 12 7.28 14.62 -9.83
N ASN A 13 7.49 15.48 -8.84
CA ASN A 13 8.82 16.06 -8.54
C ASN A 13 9.63 15.07 -7.67
N ALA A 14 10.14 13.99 -8.28
CA ALA A 14 10.99 13.02 -7.59
C ALA A 14 12.35 13.65 -7.25
N ALA A 15 12.63 13.84 -5.95
CA ALA A 15 13.87 14.43 -5.45
C ALA A 15 14.97 13.39 -5.17
N LEU A 16 14.59 12.13 -4.90
CA LEU A 16 15.50 11.06 -4.53
C LEU A 16 14.88 9.70 -4.88
N GLU A 17 15.73 8.75 -5.31
CA GLU A 17 15.37 7.35 -5.52
C GLU A 17 16.10 6.49 -4.48
N LEU A 18 15.35 5.62 -3.79
CA LEU A 18 15.84 4.82 -2.67
C LEU A 18 15.33 3.39 -2.77
N ASN A 19 16.15 2.43 -2.32
CA ASN A 19 15.91 1.01 -2.48
C ASN A 19 15.44 0.28 -1.21
N THR A 20 15.40 0.96 -0.05
CA THR A 20 14.97 0.35 1.21
C THR A 20 13.93 1.22 1.93
N LEU A 21 12.96 0.56 2.57
CA LEU A 21 11.88 1.24 3.30
C LEU A 21 12.41 2.09 4.47
N ASP A 22 13.48 1.63 5.11
CA ASP A 22 14.12 2.35 6.21
C ASP A 22 14.80 3.65 5.74
N ALA A 23 15.48 3.64 4.58
CA ALA A 23 16.04 4.84 4.00
C ALA A 23 14.96 5.89 3.69
N PHE A 24 13.78 5.48 3.18
CA PHE A 24 12.65 6.39 2.99
C PHE A 24 12.19 7.04 4.30
N ARG A 25 12.13 6.28 5.41
CA ARG A 25 11.80 6.82 6.75
C ARG A 25 12.86 7.81 7.22
N GLY A 26 14.14 7.48 7.07
CA GLY A 26 15.26 8.34 7.44
C GLY A 26 15.23 9.70 6.74
N VAL A 27 15.06 9.73 5.42
CA VAL A 27 15.04 11.00 4.66
C VAL A 27 13.77 11.83 4.87
N VAL A 28 12.62 11.20 5.13
CA VAL A 28 11.39 11.92 5.49
C VAL A 28 11.48 12.47 6.90
N ARG A 29 12.15 11.79 7.84
CA ARG A 29 12.37 12.29 9.21
C ARG A 29 13.32 13.50 9.24
N GLN A 30 14.37 13.49 8.42
CA GLN A 30 15.44 14.48 8.45
C GLN A 30 15.24 15.66 7.48
N GLY A 31 14.22 15.63 6.62
CA GLY A 31 14.00 16.65 5.59
C GLY A 31 12.53 16.90 5.27
N ASN A 32 12.25 17.96 4.49
CA ASN A 32 10.90 18.33 4.10
C ASN A 32 10.43 17.54 2.84
N LEU A 33 10.37 16.21 2.97
CA LEU A 33 10.05 15.28 1.88
C LEU A 33 8.81 14.43 2.22
N ILE A 34 8.14 13.90 1.20
CA ILE A 34 7.01 12.97 1.35
C ILE A 34 7.33 11.71 0.55
N ALA A 35 7.17 10.54 1.17
CA ALA A 35 7.30 9.24 0.52
C ALA A 35 5.92 8.60 0.31
N LEU A 36 5.71 8.01 -0.88
CA LEU A 36 4.56 7.17 -1.16
C LEU A 36 4.95 5.70 -1.02
N LEU A 37 4.48 5.05 0.04
CA LEU A 37 4.84 3.68 0.41
C LEU A 37 3.62 2.74 0.39
N PRO A 38 3.81 1.42 0.16
CA PRO A 38 2.73 0.44 0.31
C PRO A 38 2.27 0.36 1.78
N HIS A 39 1.00 0.00 2.01
CA HIS A 39 0.42 0.02 3.36
C HIS A 39 1.18 -0.84 4.38
N SER A 40 1.72 -1.99 3.97
CA SER A 40 2.54 -2.87 4.81
C SER A 40 3.81 -2.17 5.34
N ALA A 41 4.40 -1.24 4.57
CA ALA A 41 5.56 -0.46 5.00
C ALA A 41 5.22 0.65 6.01
N LEU A 42 3.94 0.91 6.27
CA LEU A 42 3.47 1.92 7.23
C LEU A 42 3.23 1.34 8.64
N ILE A 43 3.36 0.02 8.82
CA ILE A 43 3.11 -0.64 10.12
C ILE A 43 4.04 -0.06 11.19
N ASP A 44 5.36 -0.15 11.01
CA ASP A 44 6.33 0.37 11.98
C ASP A 44 6.41 1.91 11.99
N VAL A 45 5.90 2.60 10.95
CA VAL A 45 5.82 4.07 10.96
C VAL A 45 4.88 4.56 12.06
N LYS A 46 3.87 3.78 12.44
CA LYS A 46 2.99 4.08 13.59
C LYS A 46 3.72 4.12 14.94
N LEU A 47 4.93 3.57 15.02
CA LEU A 47 5.76 3.56 16.23
C LEU A 47 6.68 4.79 16.31
N ASP A 48 6.78 5.59 15.25
CA ASP A 48 7.62 6.79 15.18
C ASP A 48 6.76 8.07 15.28
N PRO A 49 6.74 8.77 16.43
CA PRO A 49 5.94 9.98 16.60
C PRO A 49 6.44 11.18 15.79
N THR A 50 7.62 11.09 15.15
CA THR A 50 8.16 12.14 14.29
C THR A 50 7.64 12.07 12.84
N LEU A 51 6.90 11.00 12.49
CA LEU A 51 6.38 10.76 11.14
C LEU A 51 4.84 10.83 11.13
N ALA A 52 4.29 11.52 10.13
CA ALA A 52 2.85 11.59 9.91
C ALA A 52 2.44 10.73 8.71
N ILE A 53 1.42 9.88 8.88
CA ILE A 53 0.82 9.09 7.80
C ILE A 53 -0.40 9.84 7.26
N LYS A 54 -0.47 10.04 5.94
CA LYS A 54 -1.62 10.62 5.25
C LYS A 54 -2.16 9.67 4.18
N THR A 55 -3.42 9.28 4.31
CA THR A 55 -4.12 8.48 3.30
C THR A 55 -4.28 9.28 2.00
N ILE A 56 -4.15 8.60 0.85
CA ILE A 56 -4.46 9.18 -0.46
C ILE A 56 -5.97 9.45 -0.52
N GLY A 57 -6.36 10.68 -0.84
CA GLY A 57 -7.77 11.07 -0.95
C GLY A 57 -8.45 10.44 -2.17
N VAL A 58 -9.75 10.18 -2.06
CA VAL A 58 -10.59 9.75 -3.19
C VAL A 58 -10.69 10.89 -4.21
N THR A 59 -10.48 10.59 -5.48
CA THR A 59 -10.54 11.58 -6.57
C THR A 59 -11.97 12.15 -6.68
N PRO A 60 -12.16 13.48 -6.67
CA PRO A 60 -13.50 14.07 -6.82
C PRO A 60 -14.09 13.77 -8.20
N THR A 61 -15.38 13.44 -8.23
CA THR A 61 -16.13 12.91 -9.39
C THR A 61 -16.36 13.92 -10.53
N THR A 62 -15.86 15.15 -10.41
CA THR A 62 -16.06 16.24 -11.38
C THR A 62 -15.05 16.27 -12.53
N SER A 63 -13.94 15.54 -12.43
CA SER A 63 -13.05 15.32 -13.58
C SER A 63 -13.68 14.33 -14.56
N LYS A 64 -13.58 14.60 -15.88
CA LYS A 64 -14.12 13.75 -16.98
C LYS A 64 -13.44 12.37 -17.13
N VAL A 65 -12.84 11.85 -16.06
CA VAL A 65 -12.21 10.53 -15.96
C VAL A 65 -13.01 9.69 -14.94
N SER A 66 -14.34 9.67 -15.12
CA SER A 66 -15.21 8.77 -14.37
C SER A 66 -14.88 7.31 -14.71
N SER A 67 -14.79 6.46 -13.68
CA SER A 67 -14.64 4.98 -13.71
C SER A 67 -13.28 4.40 -13.33
N ILE A 68 -12.24 5.19 -13.07
CA ILE A 68 -11.01 4.62 -12.46
C ILE A 68 -11.23 4.48 -10.94
N LYS A 69 -11.81 3.33 -10.57
CA LYS A 69 -11.96 2.85 -9.19
C LYS A 69 -10.62 2.86 -8.43
N ASP A 70 -10.69 2.69 -7.11
CA ASP A 70 -9.58 2.80 -6.14
C ASP A 70 -8.36 1.87 -6.37
N SER A 71 -8.33 1.08 -7.45
CA SER A 71 -7.27 0.11 -7.76
C SER A 71 -5.95 0.71 -8.29
N VAL A 72 -5.87 2.03 -8.53
CA VAL A 72 -4.64 2.67 -9.05
C VAL A 72 -3.46 2.55 -8.08
N TRP A 73 -3.76 2.47 -6.78
CA TRP A 73 -2.76 2.47 -5.70
C TRP A 73 -2.66 1.11 -5.00
N SER A 74 -3.48 0.13 -5.37
CA SER A 74 -3.37 -1.25 -4.90
C SER A 74 -2.32 -2.03 -5.70
N ARG A 75 -1.63 -2.96 -5.03
CA ARG A 75 -0.85 -4.02 -5.66
C ARG A 75 -1.25 -5.34 -5.04
N GLU A 76 -1.36 -6.38 -5.87
CA GLU A 76 -1.56 -7.74 -5.41
C GLU A 76 -0.22 -8.40 -5.10
N VAL A 77 -0.18 -9.22 -4.05
CA VAL A 77 0.98 -10.06 -3.72
C VAL A 77 0.48 -11.50 -3.74
N VAL A 78 1.01 -12.28 -4.67
CA VAL A 78 0.63 -13.69 -4.88
C VAL A 78 1.77 -14.61 -4.44
N VAL A 79 1.40 -15.73 -3.82
CA VAL A 79 2.34 -16.83 -3.58
C VAL A 79 2.39 -17.70 -4.84
N VAL A 80 3.60 -17.98 -5.32
CA VAL A 80 3.80 -18.75 -6.54
C VAL A 80 4.76 -19.90 -6.25
N THR A 81 4.33 -21.11 -6.57
CA THR A 81 5.15 -22.32 -6.59
C THR A 81 4.65 -23.22 -7.73
N THR A 82 5.42 -24.25 -8.08
CA THR A 82 5.04 -25.24 -9.10
C THR A 82 4.33 -26.44 -8.46
N SER A 83 3.50 -27.14 -9.23
CA SER A 83 2.65 -28.24 -8.74
C SER A 83 3.41 -29.48 -8.24
N ASP A 84 4.68 -29.62 -8.63
CA ASP A 84 5.63 -30.59 -8.07
C ASP A 84 6.23 -30.10 -6.74
N ARG A 85 6.56 -28.81 -6.64
CA ARG A 85 7.21 -28.24 -5.44
C ARG A 85 6.28 -28.09 -4.26
N ILE A 86 4.98 -27.90 -4.46
CA ILE A 86 4.01 -27.85 -3.35
C ILE A 86 3.94 -29.17 -2.57
N GLN A 87 4.35 -30.30 -3.18
CA GLN A 87 4.37 -31.63 -2.54
C GLN A 87 5.62 -31.86 -1.66
N ILE A 88 6.59 -30.95 -1.68
CA ILE A 88 7.80 -31.03 -0.85
C ILE A 88 7.40 -30.61 0.58
N PRO A 89 7.52 -31.46 1.63
CA PRO A 89 6.83 -31.22 2.90
C PRO A 89 7.12 -29.86 3.59
N PRO A 90 8.36 -29.32 3.58
CA PRO A 90 8.61 -27.96 4.04
C PRO A 90 7.86 -26.85 3.27
N ILE A 91 7.59 -27.04 1.98
CA ILE A 91 6.88 -26.07 1.12
C ILE A 91 5.37 -26.19 1.33
N GLU A 92 4.85 -27.41 1.45
CA GLU A 92 3.46 -27.68 1.84
C GLU A 92 3.15 -27.03 3.20
N TYR A 93 3.96 -27.32 4.22
CA TYR A 93 3.79 -26.77 5.56
C TYR A 93 3.91 -25.25 5.60
N PHE A 94 4.86 -24.67 4.85
CA PHE A 94 4.94 -23.21 4.71
C PHE A 94 3.68 -22.61 4.05
N TRP A 95 3.08 -23.30 3.08
CA TRP A 95 1.82 -22.87 2.45
C TRP A 95 0.63 -22.93 3.43
N GLU A 96 0.55 -23.94 4.29
CA GLU A 96 -0.42 -23.98 5.40
C GLU A 96 -0.23 -22.79 6.35
N LEU A 97 1.00 -22.53 6.81
CA LEU A 97 1.31 -21.38 7.65
C LEU A 97 0.96 -20.04 6.98
N VAL A 98 1.18 -19.89 5.69
CA VAL A 98 0.79 -18.68 4.95
C VAL A 98 -0.72 -18.48 4.95
N LYS A 99 -1.51 -19.54 4.72
CA LYS A 99 -2.98 -19.46 4.76
C LYS A 99 -3.53 -19.15 6.15
N GLU A 100 -2.87 -19.62 7.20
CA GLU A 100 -3.24 -19.36 8.59
C GLU A 100 -2.87 -17.93 9.02
N LEU A 101 -1.65 -17.49 8.72
CA LEU A 101 -1.05 -16.28 9.30
C LEU A 101 -1.21 -15.02 8.46
N ILE A 102 -1.50 -15.12 7.16
CA ILE A 102 -1.77 -13.95 6.31
C ILE A 102 -3.28 -13.81 6.14
N PRO A 103 -3.92 -12.78 6.75
CA PRO A 103 -5.36 -12.60 6.62
C PRO A 103 -5.73 -12.33 5.16
N GLN A 104 -6.80 -12.97 4.67
CA GLN A 104 -7.38 -12.69 3.34
C GLN A 104 -7.98 -11.26 3.21
N GLN A 105 -7.73 -10.39 4.18
CA GLN A 105 -8.37 -9.09 4.35
C GLN A 105 -7.34 -7.97 4.57
N ILE A 106 -6.64 -7.58 3.50
CA ILE A 106 -6.00 -6.24 3.40
C ILE A 106 -6.95 -5.28 2.64
N ASN A 107 -8.27 -5.48 2.80
CA ASN A 107 -9.35 -4.75 2.13
C ASN A 107 -10.45 -4.33 3.13
N GLN A 108 -10.07 -3.75 4.27
CA GLN A 108 -11.01 -3.12 5.20
C GLN A 108 -10.66 -1.65 5.44
N THR A 109 -10.93 -0.80 4.44
CA THR A 109 -11.07 0.64 4.66
C THR A 109 -12.35 0.86 5.47
N THR A 110 -12.22 1.38 6.69
CA THR A 110 -13.34 1.53 7.63
C THR A 110 -14.34 2.60 7.15
N THR A 111 -15.44 2.19 6.53
CA THR A 111 -16.55 3.10 6.22
C THR A 111 -17.28 3.48 7.50
N THR A 112 -16.84 4.57 8.14
CA THR A 112 -17.55 5.16 9.28
C THR A 112 -18.83 5.85 8.80
N THR A 113 -19.88 5.07 8.56
CA THR A 113 -21.23 5.59 8.41
C THR A 113 -21.71 6.08 9.77
N LYS A 114 -21.66 7.39 10.00
CA LYS A 114 -22.41 8.02 11.10
C LYS A 114 -23.90 7.82 10.83
N GLN A 115 -24.50 6.84 11.49
CA GLN A 115 -25.94 6.88 11.75
C GLN A 115 -26.20 8.05 12.70
N ILE A 116 -26.78 9.13 12.16
CA ILE A 116 -27.47 10.11 12.98
C ILE A 116 -28.91 9.59 13.08
N ALA A 117 -29.27 9.09 14.25
CA ALA A 117 -30.62 8.62 14.55
C ALA A 117 -31.32 9.64 15.46
N ASN A 118 -32.52 10.01 15.03
CA ASN A 118 -33.55 10.82 15.73
C ASN A 118 -33.19 12.29 16.02
#